data_AF-A0A973D359-F1
#
_entry.id   AF-A0A973D359-F1
#
_cell.length_a   1.000
_cell.length_b   1.000
_cell.length_c   1.000
_cell.angle_alpha   90.00
_cell.angle_beta   90.00
_cell.angle_gamma   90.00
#
_symmetry.space_group_name_H-M   'P 1'
#
loop_
_entity.id
_entity.type
_entity.pdbx_description
1 polymer ?
#
loop_
_entity_poly.entity_id
_entity_poly.type
_entity_poly.pdbx_seq_one_letter_code
_entity_poly.pdbx_strand_id
1 'polypeptide(L)'
;AVLTINSSVGMQAILANVPLIVIGQAFYDIPGLTTRASSISELQHIFKYHSYSHANQQLRNRFLSWLDKEYVVHGCWHKADDEHFQSMASRYQNLLETAREAIGTTLVSI
;
A
#
# COMPACT_ATOMS: atom_id res chain seq x y z
N ALA A 1 14.59 -3.74 -12.12
CA ALA A 1 13.71 -3.03 -11.16
C ALA A 1 12.44 -2.59 -11.88
N VAL A 2 11.36 -2.37 -11.13
CA VAL A 2 10.11 -1.76 -11.62
C VAL A 2 10.08 -0.30 -11.15
N LEU A 3 9.66 0.62 -12.01
CA LEU A 3 9.38 2.02 -11.68
C LEU A 3 7.87 2.25 -11.72
N THR A 4 7.30 2.92 -10.73
CA THR A 4 5.86 3.21 -10.66
C THR A 4 5.58 4.58 -10.04
N ILE A 5 4.46 5.19 -10.43
CA ILE A 5 3.91 6.38 -9.76
C ILE A 5 3.09 5.92 -8.55
N ASN A 6 1.98 5.21 -8.81
CA ASN A 6 1.07 4.65 -7.82
C ASN A 6 0.27 3.45 -8.36
N SER A 7 0.76 2.81 -9.42
CA SER A 7 0.05 1.73 -10.12
C SER A 7 0.02 0.43 -9.31
N SER A 8 -0.98 -0.42 -9.57
CA SER A 8 -1.07 -1.79 -9.05
C SER A 8 0.10 -2.68 -9.49
N VAL A 9 0.84 -2.31 -10.54
CA VAL A 9 2.10 -2.96 -10.93
C VAL A 9 3.14 -2.90 -9.80
N GLY A 10 3.12 -1.87 -8.95
CA GLY A 10 3.97 -1.81 -7.76
C GLY A 10 3.66 -2.92 -6.76
N MET A 11 2.37 -3.21 -6.54
CA MET A 11 1.95 -4.35 -5.72
C MET A 11 2.41 -5.69 -6.28
N GLN A 12 2.33 -5.86 -7.60
CA GLN A 12 2.83 -7.06 -8.27
C GLN A 12 4.35 -7.21 -8.11
N ALA A 13 5.10 -6.11 -8.19
CA ALA A 13 6.55 -6.14 -7.96
C ALA A 13 6.90 -6.56 -6.52
N ILE A 14 6.17 -6.06 -5.52
CA ILE A 14 6.33 -6.48 -4.12
C ILE A 14 6.02 -7.98 -3.97
N LEU A 15 4.92 -8.47 -4.54
CA LEU A 15 4.56 -9.88 -4.53
C LEU A 15 5.62 -10.76 -5.20
N ALA A 16 6.15 -10.33 -6.34
CA ALA A 16 7.21 -11.03 -7.07
C ALA A 16 8.62 -10.85 -6.46
N ASN A 17 8.76 -10.09 -5.37
CA ASN A 17 10.03 -9.76 -4.75
C ASN A 17 11.02 -9.09 -5.74
N VAL A 18 10.52 -8.23 -6.63
CA VAL A 18 11.32 -7.47 -7.59
C VAL A 18 11.61 -6.09 -6.99
N PRO A 19 12.83 -5.52 -7.15
CA PRO A 19 13.14 -4.18 -6.67
C PRO A 19 12.18 -3.14 -7.26
N LEU A 20 11.60 -2.31 -6.40
CA LEU A 20 10.55 -1.35 -6.74
C LEU A 20 10.99 0.08 -6.43
N ILE A 21 10.92 0.95 -7.44
CA ILE A 21 11.16 2.39 -7.34
C ILE A 21 9.81 3.12 -7.41
N VAL A 22 9.52 3.98 -6.44
CA VAL A 22 8.29 4.77 -6.37
C VAL A 22 8.60 6.25 -6.53
N ILE A 23 7.89 6.92 -7.44
CA ILE A 23 8.02 8.36 -7.69
C ILE A 23 6.75 9.16 -7.39
N GLY A 24 5.62 8.49 -7.13
CA GLY A 24 4.35 9.11 -6.78
C GLY A 24 3.98 8.91 -5.30
N GLN A 25 2.69 9.03 -5.00
CA GLN A 25 2.14 8.70 -3.69
C GLN A 25 1.47 7.33 -3.76
N ALA A 26 2.08 6.34 -3.13
CA ALA A 26 1.55 5.00 -3.05
C ALA A 26 1.54 4.54 -1.59
N PHE A 27 0.45 3.90 -1.16
CA PHE A 27 0.32 3.43 0.23
C PHE A 27 1.36 2.35 0.59
N TYR A 28 1.94 1.70 -0.41
CA TYR A 28 3.01 0.72 -0.27
C TYR A 28 4.42 1.34 -0.31
N ASP A 29 4.54 2.67 -0.44
CA ASP A 29 5.83 3.36 -0.41
C ASP A 29 6.37 3.46 1.02
N ILE A 30 6.99 2.37 1.47
CA ILE A 30 7.47 2.20 2.84
C ILE A 30 8.99 2.03 2.80
N PRO A 31 9.77 2.80 3.59
CA PRO A 31 11.22 2.63 3.66
C PRO A 31 11.61 1.17 3.95
N GLY A 32 12.50 0.63 3.12
CA GLY A 32 12.95 -0.77 3.20
C GLY A 32 12.03 -1.77 2.48
N LEU A 33 10.84 -1.37 2.03
CA LEU A 33 10.00 -2.13 1.10
C LEU A 33 10.19 -1.63 -0.33
N THR A 34 10.33 -0.31 -0.50
CA THR A 34 10.51 0.38 -1.77
C THR A 34 11.73 1.30 -1.72
N THR A 35 12.21 1.69 -2.90
CA THR A 35 13.16 2.79 -3.08
C THR A 35 12.38 4.01 -3.56
N ARG A 36 12.41 5.13 -2.84
CA ARG A 36 11.72 6.35 -3.24
C ARG A 36 12.63 7.28 -4.04
N ALA A 37 12.09 7.91 -5.07
CA ALA A 37 12.66 9.11 -5.70
C ALA A 37 11.63 10.23 -5.72
N SER A 38 11.94 11.37 -5.10
CA SER A 38 11.05 12.53 -5.04
C SER A 38 11.38 13.61 -6.08
N SER A 39 12.47 13.42 -6.83
CA SER A 39 12.91 14.34 -7.87
C SER A 39 13.56 13.61 -9.05
N ILE A 40 13.66 14.29 -10.19
CA ILE A 40 14.39 13.77 -11.36
C ILE A 40 15.85 13.49 -11.00
N SER A 41 16.49 14.37 -10.22
CA SER A 41 17.87 14.22 -9.79
C SER A 41 18.09 12.96 -8.93
N GLU A 42 17.17 12.68 -8.00
CA GLU A 42 17.19 11.44 -7.20
C GLU A 42 16.97 10.21 -8.09
N LEU A 43 16.03 10.26 -9.03
CA LEU A 43 15.78 9.15 -9.94
C LEU A 43 17.01 8.85 -10.80
N GLN A 44 17.65 9.89 -11.34
CA GLN A 44 18.91 9.77 -12.07
C GLN A 44 20.02 9.16 -11.20
N HIS A 45 20.14 9.60 -9.94
CA HIS A 45 21.10 9.05 -8.99
C HIS A 45 20.86 7.54 -8.76
N ILE A 46 19.61 7.15 -8.50
CA ILE A 46 19.22 5.75 -8.28
C ILE A 46 19.61 4.87 -9.47
N PHE A 47 19.32 5.31 -10.71
CA PHE A 47 19.69 4.53 -11.90
C PHE A 47 21.21 4.53 -12.14
N LYS A 48 21.88 5.67 -11.97
CA LYS A 48 23.33 5.79 -12.18
C LYS A 48 24.12 4.87 -11.26
N TYR A 49 23.75 4.82 -9.98
CA TYR A 49 24.48 4.07 -8.95
C TYR A 49 23.82 2.74 -8.59
N HIS A 50 22.74 2.36 -9.28
CA HIS A 50 21.95 1.16 -8.99
C HIS A 50 21.52 1.11 -7.51
N SER A 51 21.20 2.27 -6.93
CA SER A 51 20.85 2.45 -5.51
C SER A 51 19.42 2.00 -5.18
N TYR A 52 18.96 0.93 -5.84
CA TYR A 52 17.70 0.26 -5.55
C TYR A 52 18.00 -1.17 -5.09
N SER A 53 17.23 -1.65 -4.13
CA SER A 53 17.43 -2.99 -3.55
C SER A 53 16.12 -3.76 -3.51
N HIS A 54 16.24 -5.08 -3.33
CA HIS A 54 15.08 -5.89 -2.98
C HIS A 54 14.52 -5.44 -1.64
N ALA A 55 13.22 -5.65 -1.45
CA ALA A 55 12.58 -5.40 -0.18
C ALA A 55 13.26 -6.18 0.94
N ASN A 56 13.34 -5.58 2.13
CA ASN A 56 13.62 -6.30 3.35
C ASN A 56 12.57 -7.42 3.51
N GLN A 57 13.02 -8.67 3.57
CA GLN A 57 12.12 -9.81 3.53
C GLN A 57 11.16 -9.89 4.72
N GLN A 58 11.63 -9.50 5.91
CA GLN A 58 10.75 -9.46 7.09
C GLN A 58 9.68 -8.39 6.93
N LEU A 59 10.04 -7.20 6.44
CA LEU A 59 9.09 -6.12 6.20
C LEU A 59 8.10 -6.49 5.09
N ARG A 60 8.57 -7.06 3.98
CA ARG A 60 7.73 -7.56 2.90
C ARG A 60 6.69 -8.56 3.40
N ASN A 61 7.10 -9.56 4.19
CA ASN A 61 6.20 -10.58 4.70
C ASN A 61 5.17 -9.99 5.67
N ARG A 62 5.56 -9.04 6.53
CA ARG A 62 4.64 -8.32 7.41
C ARG A 62 3.64 -7.48 6.64
N PHE A 63 4.11 -6.75 5.63
CA PHE A 63 3.24 -5.95 4.77
C PHE A 63 2.22 -6.80 4.00
N LEU A 64 2.65 -7.92 3.42
CA LEU A 64 1.75 -8.86 2.74
C LEU A 64 0.77 -9.53 3.71
N SER A 65 1.20 -9.84 4.93
CA SER A 65 0.31 -10.38 5.97
C SER A 65 -0.73 -9.36 6.41
N TRP A 66 -0.34 -8.09 6.55
CA TRP A 66 -1.26 -7.00 6.85
C TRP A 66 -2.24 -6.78 5.71
N LEU A 67 -1.78 -6.83 4.46
CA LEU A 67 -2.65 -6.71 3.30
C LEU A 67 -3.77 -7.75 3.31
N ASP A 68 -3.39 -9.01 3.51
CA ASP A 68 -4.32 -10.15 3.52
C ASP A 68 -5.33 -10.08 4.67
N LYS A 69 -4.90 -9.64 5.85
CA LYS A 69 -5.73 -9.67 7.07
C LYS A 69 -6.57 -8.42 7.31
N GLU A 70 -6.08 -7.25 6.90
CA GLU A 70 -6.63 -5.95 7.33
C GLU A 70 -7.03 -5.05 6.15
N TYR A 71 -6.33 -5.15 5.01
CA TYR A 71 -6.53 -4.24 3.90
C TYR A 71 -7.54 -4.75 2.88
N VAL A 72 -7.37 -6.00 2.42
CA VAL A 72 -8.26 -6.59 1.42
C VAL A 72 -9.52 -7.13 2.07
N VAL A 73 -10.63 -7.04 1.35
CA VAL A 73 -11.87 -7.71 1.74
C VAL A 73 -11.90 -9.08 1.09
N HIS A 74 -12.11 -10.13 1.88
CA HIS A 74 -12.20 -11.50 1.38
C HIS A 74 -13.29 -11.65 0.32
N GLY A 75 -13.03 -12.48 -0.69
CA GLY A 75 -13.91 -12.72 -1.83
C GLY A 75 -13.43 -12.07 -3.12
N CYS A 76 -14.23 -12.22 -4.19
CA CYS A 76 -13.91 -11.68 -5.51
C CYS A 76 -15.06 -10.79 -5.99
N TRP A 77 -14.80 -9.51 -6.18
CA TRP A 77 -15.85 -8.57 -6.59
C TRP A 77 -16.48 -8.89 -7.96
N HIS A 78 -15.75 -9.56 -8.87
CA HIS A 78 -16.29 -10.02 -10.16
C HIS A 78 -17.26 -11.20 -10.01
N LYS A 79 -17.21 -11.91 -8.89
CA LYS A 79 -18.06 -13.06 -8.55
C LYS A 79 -18.54 -12.90 -7.11
N ALA A 80 -19.08 -11.72 -6.80
CA ALA A 80 -19.51 -11.40 -5.46
C ALA A 80 -20.68 -12.30 -5.05
N ASP A 81 -20.51 -12.99 -3.93
CA ASP A 81 -21.56 -13.69 -3.22
C ASP A 81 -22.05 -12.86 -2.03
N ASP A 82 -23.07 -13.36 -1.34
CA ASP A 82 -23.66 -12.68 -0.19
C ASP A 82 -22.64 -12.43 0.93
N GLU A 83 -21.67 -13.33 1.12
CA GLU A 83 -20.59 -13.21 2.11
C GLU A 83 -19.66 -12.03 1.77
N HIS A 84 -19.28 -11.87 0.49
CA HIS A 84 -18.48 -10.73 0.04
C HIS A 84 -19.23 -9.41 0.24
N PHE A 85 -20.52 -9.33 -0.09
CA PHE A 85 -21.32 -8.13 0.13
C PHE A 85 -21.43 -7.77 1.61
N GLN A 86 -21.63 -8.76 2.50
CA GLN A 86 -21.65 -8.55 3.94
C GLN A 86 -20.29 -8.05 4.45
N SER A 87 -19.20 -8.67 4.00
CA SER A 87 -17.83 -8.27 4.38
C SER A 87 -17.52 -6.83 3.96
N MET A 88 -17.93 -6.44 2.76
CA MET A 88 -17.79 -5.07 2.26
C MET A 88 -18.62 -4.08 3.08
N ALA A 89 -19.87 -4.43 3.41
CA ALA A 89 -20.75 -3.58 4.23
C ALA A 89 -20.19 -3.35 5.63
N SER A 90 -19.71 -4.40 6.30
CA SER A 90 -19.05 -4.30 7.60
C SER A 90 -17.79 -3.44 7.53
N ARG A 91 -16.96 -3.62 6.50
CA ARG A 91 -15.76 -2.79 6.30
C ARG A 91 -16.11 -1.32 6.15
N TYR A 92 -17.13 -1.01 5.36
CA TYR A 92 -17.60 0.37 5.15
C TYR A 92 -18.12 1.01 6.45
N GLN A 93 -18.91 0.27 7.24
CA GLN A 93 -19.40 0.74 8.54
C GLN A 93 -18.24 1.06 9.50
N ASN A 94 -17.26 0.17 9.63
CA ASN A 94 -16.09 0.39 10.49
C ASN A 94 -15.30 1.64 10.08
N LEU A 95 -15.16 1.89 8.78
CA LEU A 95 -14.48 3.10 8.27
C LEU A 95 -15.26 4.37 8.59
N LEU A 96 -16.59 4.35 8.48
CA LEU A 96 -17.43 5.48 8.87
C LEU A 96 -17.36 5.77 10.37
N GLU A 97 -17.35 4.74 11.21
CA GLU A 97 -17.19 4.90 12.66
C GLU A 97 -15.84 5.51 13.01
N THR A 98 -14.75 4.95 12.46
CA THR A 98 -13.39 5.48 12.64
C THR A 98 -13.28 6.94 12.20
N ALA A 99 -13.88 7.29 11.05
CA ALA A 99 -13.87 8.66 10.55
C ALA A 99 -14.68 9.61 11.45
N ARG A 100 -15.83 9.17 11.96
CA ARG A 100 -16.67 9.95 12.90
C ARG A 100 -15.94 10.21 14.21
N GLU A 101 -15.24 9.21 14.75
CA GLU A 101 -14.43 9.35 15.96
C GLU A 101 -13.33 10.40 15.74
N ALA A 102 -12.57 10.30 14.65
CA ALA A 102 -11.51 11.25 14.33
C ALA A 102 -12.01 12.70 14.22
N ILE A 103 -13.18 12.91 13.58
CA ILE A 103 -13.80 14.24 13.47
C ILE A 103 -14.35 14.72 14.83
N GLY A 104 -14.98 13.83 15.60
CA GLY A 104 -15.54 14.14 16.91
C GLY A 104 -14.48 14.56 17.94
N THR A 105 -13.31 13.91 17.94
CA THR A 105 -12.18 14.30 18.81
C THR A 105 -11.62 15.68 18.46
N THR A 106 -11.70 16.08 17.18
CA THR A 106 -11.16 17.37 16.72
C THR A 106 -12.01 18.57 17.19
N LEU A 107 -13.32 18.40 17.40
CA LEU A 107 -14.22 19.49 17.83
C LEU A 107 -14.27 19.71 19.35
N VAL A 108 -13.80 18.76 20.16
CA VAL A 108 -13.78 18.87 21.64
C VAL A 108 -12.44 19.45 22.14
N SER A 109 -11.47 19.67 21.24
CA SER A 109 -10.09 20.07 21.58
C SER A 109 -9.75 21.54 21.23
N ILE A 110 -10.74 22.38 20.93
CA ILE A 110 -10.59 23.83 20.67
C ILE A 110 -11.38 24.60 21.72
#